data_AF-A0A661ZQ51-F1
#
_entry.id   AF-A0A661ZQ51-F1
#
_cell.length_a   1.000
_cell.length_b   1.000
_cell.length_c   1.000
_cell.angle_alpha   90.00
_cell.angle_beta   90.00
_cell.angle_gamma   90.00
#
_symmetry.space_group_name_H-M   'P 1'
#
loop_
_entity.id
_entity.type
_entity.pdbx_description
1 polymer ?
#
loop_
_entity_poly.entity_id
_entity_poly.type
_entity_poly.pdbx_seq_one_letter_code
_entity_poly.pdbx_strand_id
1 'polypeptide(L)'
;MKNNPFKFLDSYTKADKDIFFGREKETEEIYSRLFYGKMLLIYGPSGSGKTSLLQCGVANRFGEHDWKPIFIRRKGDISQSINSELGKQAITPLKEKQSIKEKL
;
A
#
# COMPACT_ATOMS: atom_id res chain seq x y z
N MET A 1 11.25 -25.25 2.78
CA MET A 1 10.20 -25.15 3.82
C MET A 1 8.89 -25.63 3.20
N LYS A 2 8.16 -26.49 3.90
CA LYS A 2 7.01 -27.28 3.42
C LYS A 2 5.88 -26.39 2.88
N ASN A 3 5.30 -26.77 1.73
CA ASN A 3 4.07 -26.22 1.15
C ASN A 3 2.91 -26.34 2.15
N ASN A 4 2.72 -25.31 2.97
CA ASN A 4 1.54 -25.20 3.82
C ASN A 4 0.46 -24.46 3.02
N PRO A 5 -0.73 -25.05 2.79
CA PRO A 5 -1.79 -24.40 2.02
C PRO A 5 -2.39 -23.18 2.74
N PHE A 6 -2.11 -22.98 4.04
CA PHE A 6 -2.67 -21.88 4.83
C PHE A 6 -1.70 -20.71 4.99
N LYS A 7 -2.23 -19.50 4.74
CA LYS A 7 -1.51 -18.23 4.82
C LYS A 7 -1.46 -17.61 6.23
N PHE A 8 -2.23 -18.14 7.19
CA PHE A 8 -2.32 -17.65 8.57
C PHE A 8 -2.50 -16.12 8.67
N LEU A 9 -1.55 -15.43 9.30
CA LEU A 9 -1.58 -13.99 9.55
C LEU A 9 -0.87 -13.17 8.46
N ASP A 10 -0.33 -13.83 7.45
CA ASP A 10 0.34 -13.12 6.35
C ASP A 10 -0.70 -12.37 5.51
N SER A 11 -0.33 -11.15 5.10
CA SER A 11 -1.20 -10.33 4.27
C SER A 11 -1.27 -10.89 2.85
N TYR A 12 -2.47 -10.87 2.25
CA TYR A 12 -2.64 -11.21 0.84
C TYR A 12 -2.02 -10.12 -0.03
N THR A 13 -1.35 -10.53 -1.08
CA THR A 13 -0.63 -9.69 -2.05
C THR A 13 -1.27 -9.83 -3.42
N LYS A 14 -0.78 -9.07 -4.41
CA LYS A 14 -1.29 -9.12 -5.79
C LYS A 14 -1.29 -10.55 -6.36
N ALA A 15 -0.28 -11.36 -6.01
CA ALA A 15 -0.12 -12.73 -6.47
C ALA A 15 -1.15 -13.72 -5.87
N ASP A 16 -1.80 -13.37 -4.75
CA ASP A 16 -2.75 -14.26 -4.08
C ASP A 16 -4.21 -14.04 -4.55
N LYS A 17 -4.41 -13.39 -5.70
CA LYS A 17 -5.73 -13.01 -6.21
C LYS A 17 -6.71 -14.19 -6.27
N ASP A 18 -6.24 -15.34 -6.72
CA ASP A 18 -7.08 -16.53 -6.96
C ASP A 18 -7.66 -17.13 -5.67
N ILE A 19 -7.10 -16.76 -4.51
CA ILE A 19 -7.53 -17.22 -3.19
C ILE A 19 -8.04 -16.06 -2.30
N PHE A 20 -8.23 -14.87 -2.86
CA PHE A 20 -8.74 -13.68 -2.16
C PHE A 20 -10.18 -13.38 -2.58
N PHE A 21 -11.14 -13.62 -1.69
CA PHE A 21 -12.58 -13.52 -1.97
C PHE A 21 -13.36 -12.85 -0.83
N GLY A 22 -14.58 -12.37 -1.14
CA GLY A 22 -15.53 -11.83 -0.17
C GLY A 22 -15.28 -10.38 0.26
N ARG A 23 -14.49 -9.65 -0.53
CA ARG A 23 -14.10 -8.25 -0.30
C ARG A 23 -14.25 -7.37 -1.56
N GLU A 24 -15.07 -7.82 -2.50
CA GLU A 24 -15.24 -7.19 -3.82
C GLU A 24 -15.86 -5.81 -3.67
N LYS A 25 -16.86 -5.68 -2.79
CA LYS A 25 -17.56 -4.42 -2.53
C LYS A 25 -16.63 -3.38 -1.91
N GLU A 26 -15.88 -3.75 -0.86
CA GLU A 26 -14.93 -2.83 -0.21
C GLU A 26 -13.78 -2.46 -1.13
N THR A 27 -13.34 -3.40 -1.98
CA THR A 27 -12.31 -3.14 -2.99
C THR A 27 -12.78 -2.08 -3.99
N GLU A 28 -13.99 -2.21 -4.53
CA GLU A 28 -14.57 -1.22 -5.45
C GLU A 28 -14.77 0.14 -4.80
N GLU A 29 -15.26 0.17 -3.56
CA GLU A 29 -15.46 1.40 -2.82
C GLU A 29 -14.14 2.14 -2.57
N ILE A 30 -13.09 1.43 -2.17
CA ILE A 30 -11.77 2.04 -1.99
C ILE A 30 -11.23 2.52 -3.34
N TYR A 31 -11.28 1.67 -4.37
CA TYR A 31 -10.75 1.99 -5.69
C TYR A 31 -11.40 3.25 -6.28
N SER A 32 -12.74 3.34 -6.24
CA SER A 32 -13.46 4.53 -6.70
C SER A 32 -13.10 5.79 -5.90
N ARG A 33 -13.04 5.69 -4.56
CA ARG A 33 -12.68 6.83 -3.67
C ARG A 33 -11.27 7.37 -3.91
N LEU A 34 -10.32 6.55 -4.35
CA LEU A 34 -8.97 7.01 -4.69
C LEU A 34 -8.94 8.06 -5.79
N PHE A 35 -9.91 8.07 -6.70
CA PHE A 35 -9.99 9.05 -7.79
C PHE A 35 -10.62 10.38 -7.36
N TYR A 36 -11.36 10.42 -6.25
CA TYR A 36 -12.03 11.64 -5.77
C TYR A 36 -11.18 12.48 -4.82
N GLY A 37 -10.09 11.93 -4.27
CA GLY A 37 -9.30 12.61 -3.25
C GLY A 37 -7.83 12.20 -3.23
N LYS A 38 -6.99 13.08 -2.69
CA LYS A 38 -5.54 12.83 -2.56
C LYS A 38 -5.18 11.96 -1.35
N MET A 39 -6.14 11.68 -0.47
CA MET A 39 -5.93 10.95 0.78
C MET A 39 -7.19 10.15 1.14
N LEU A 40 -7.00 8.89 1.51
CA LEU A 40 -8.05 8.01 1.99
C LEU A 40 -7.60 7.36 3.30
N LEU A 41 -8.43 7.48 4.34
CA LEU A 41 -8.20 6.84 5.64
C LEU A 41 -8.99 5.53 5.72
N ILE A 42 -8.29 4.43 5.97
CA ILE A 42 -8.88 3.11 6.20
C ILE A 42 -8.59 2.69 7.64
N TYR A 43 -9.64 2.41 8.41
CA TYR A 43 -9.54 2.01 9.81
C TYR A 43 -10.42 0.79 10.10
N GLY A 44 -10.20 0.15 11.23
CA GLY A 44 -10.94 -1.04 11.66
C GLY A 44 -10.11 -1.92 12.61
N PRO A 45 -10.73 -2.95 13.22
CA PRO A 45 -10.08 -3.81 14.20
C PRO A 45 -8.76 -4.42 13.73
N SER A 46 -7.85 -4.72 14.65
CA SER A 46 -6.62 -5.45 14.31
C SER A 46 -6.98 -6.82 13.71
N GLY A 47 -6.21 -7.27 12.73
CA GLY A 47 -6.47 -8.54 12.03
C GLY A 47 -7.66 -8.53 11.06
N SER A 48 -8.37 -7.40 10.87
CA SER A 48 -9.51 -7.33 9.94
C SER A 48 -9.15 -7.42 8.44
N GLY A 49 -7.88 -7.59 8.10
CA GLY A 49 -7.42 -7.74 6.71
C GLY A 49 -7.24 -6.43 5.93
N LYS A 50 -7.12 -5.27 6.58
CA LYS A 50 -6.92 -3.97 5.90
C LYS A 50 -5.71 -3.97 4.94
N THR A 51 -4.59 -4.54 5.39
CA THR A 51 -3.39 -4.65 4.55
C THR A 51 -3.65 -5.54 3.35
N SER A 52 -4.27 -6.70 3.54
CA SER A 52 -4.67 -7.63 2.47
C SER A 52 -5.65 -6.98 1.47
N LEU A 53 -6.60 -6.19 1.97
CA LEU A 53 -7.56 -5.46 1.13
C LEU A 53 -6.85 -4.48 0.19
N LEU A 54 -5.84 -3.76 0.69
CA LEU A 54 -5.05 -2.84 -0.12
C LEU A 54 -4.07 -3.57 -1.06
N GLN A 55 -3.33 -4.55 -0.54
CA GLN A 55 -2.23 -5.22 -1.25
C GLN A 55 -2.69 -6.32 -2.21
N CYS A 56 -3.90 -6.85 -2.06
CA CYS A 56 -4.49 -7.81 -2.97
C CYS A 56 -5.69 -7.20 -3.69
N GLY A 57 -6.74 -6.83 -2.96
CA GLY A 57 -7.99 -6.32 -3.55
C GLY A 57 -7.75 -5.11 -4.44
N VAL A 58 -7.31 -4.00 -3.84
CA VAL A 58 -7.09 -2.74 -4.55
C VAL A 58 -5.89 -2.85 -5.52
N ALA A 59 -4.79 -3.48 -5.11
CA ALA A 59 -3.61 -3.76 -5.96
C ALA A 59 -3.95 -4.41 -7.31
N ASN A 60 -4.91 -5.33 -7.33
CA ASN A 60 -5.34 -6.02 -8.54
C ASN A 60 -6.27 -5.21 -9.43
N ARG A 61 -6.68 -3.99 -9.02
CA ARG A 61 -7.51 -3.09 -9.84
C ARG A 61 -6.71 -2.17 -10.74
N PHE A 62 -5.41 -2.01 -10.51
CA PHE A 62 -4.56 -1.21 -11.37
C PHE A 62 -3.75 -2.11 -12.31
N GLY A 63 -3.54 -1.63 -13.54
CA GLY A 63 -2.61 -2.23 -14.48
C GLY A 63 -1.17 -2.18 -13.96
N GLU A 64 -0.28 -2.95 -14.59
CA GLU A 64 1.13 -3.02 -14.18
C GLU A 64 1.87 -1.68 -14.34
N HIS A 65 1.43 -0.83 -15.27
CA HIS A 65 2.07 0.44 -15.58
C HIS A 65 1.40 1.65 -14.93
N ASP A 66 0.18 1.49 -14.40
CA ASP A 66 -0.62 2.60 -13.86
C ASP A 66 -0.30 2.91 -12.39
N TRP A 67 0.32 1.95 -11.68
CA TRP A 67 0.54 2.07 -10.25
C TRP A 67 1.87 1.49 -9.78
N LYS A 68 2.64 2.33 -9.07
CA LYS A 68 3.75 1.90 -8.23
C LYS A 68 3.36 1.94 -6.74
N PRO A 69 3.10 0.80 -6.07
CA PRO A 69 2.79 0.80 -4.65
C PRO A 69 4.05 1.06 -3.81
N ILE A 70 3.99 2.04 -2.91
CA ILE A 70 5.04 2.32 -1.93
C ILE A 70 4.45 2.11 -0.54
N PHE A 71 4.87 1.03 0.12
CA PHE A 71 4.37 0.69 1.45
C PHE A 71 5.23 1.33 2.52
N ILE A 72 4.61 2.13 3.39
CA ILE A 72 5.30 2.92 4.42
C ILE A 72 4.65 2.61 5.77
N ARG A 73 5.45 2.08 6.70
CA ARG A 73 5.02 1.86 8.09
C ARG A 73 5.50 3.03 8.94
N ARG A 74 4.60 3.62 9.75
CA ARG A 74 4.87 4.82 10.57
C ARG A 74 6.16 4.76 11.41
N LYS A 75 6.45 3.59 12.00
CA LYS A 75 7.54 3.41 12.99
C LYS A 75 7.48 4.51 14.06
N GLY A 76 8.63 5.08 14.45
CA GLY A 76 8.70 6.20 15.41
C GLY A 76 8.27 7.53 14.80
N ASP A 77 8.72 7.81 13.57
CA ASP A 77 8.48 9.05 12.83
C ASP A 77 8.06 8.75 11.38
N ILE A 78 6.92 9.30 10.95
CA ILE A 78 6.37 9.06 9.61
C ILE A 78 7.19 9.75 8.52
N SER A 79 7.70 10.96 8.77
CA SER A 79 8.50 11.72 7.81
C SER A 79 9.80 11.01 7.51
N GLN A 80 10.47 10.49 8.55
CA GLN A 80 11.67 9.66 8.39
C GLN A 80 11.35 8.36 7.64
N SER A 81 10.23 7.72 7.96
CA SER A 81 9.80 6.48 7.29
C SER A 81 9.49 6.72 5.81
N ILE A 82 8.84 7.84 5.46
CA ILE A 82 8.56 8.23 4.08
C ILE A 82 9.86 8.45 3.32
N ASN A 83 10.77 9.28 3.84
CA ASN A 83 12.03 9.59 3.17
C ASN A 83 12.87 8.32 2.95
N SER A 84 12.92 7.43 3.94
CA SER A 84 13.65 6.16 3.84
C SER A 84 13.05 5.23 2.78
N GLU A 85 11.73 5.00 2.77
CA GLU A 85 11.12 4.09 1.80
C GLU A 85 11.10 4.66 0.38
N LEU A 86 10.89 5.98 0.22
CA LEU A 86 11.00 6.64 -1.08
C LEU A 86 12.44 6.60 -1.62
N GLY A 87 13.44 6.85 -0.77
CA GLY A 87 14.85 6.81 -1.16
C GLY A 87 15.30 5.44 -1.70
N LYS A 88 14.73 4.34 -1.18
CA LYS A 88 15.02 2.98 -1.68
C LYS A 88 14.44 2.71 -3.07
N GLN A 89 13.34 3.37 -3.43
CA GLN A 89 12.66 3.17 -4.71
C GLN A 89 13.01 4.23 -5.77
N ALA A 90 13.61 5.34 -5.36
CA ALA A 90 13.94 6.44 -6.25
C ALA A 90 15.14 6.07 -7.14
N ILE A 91 14.96 6.23 -8.45
CA ILE A 91 16.04 6.08 -9.45
C ILE A 91 17.07 7.21 -9.28
N THR A 92 16.61 8.41 -8.92
CA THR A 92 17.47 9.55 -8.60
C THR A 92 17.60 9.68 -7.09
N PRO A 93 18.83 9.75 -6.53
CA PRO A 93 19.02 9.94 -5.09
C PRO A 93 18.30 11.21 -4.61
N LEU A 94 17.42 11.06 -3.63
CA LEU A 94 16.77 12.20 -2.97
C LEU A 94 17.86 12.95 -2.18
N LYS A 95 18.15 14.20 -2.56
CA LYS A 95 19.08 15.05 -1.80
C LYS A 95 18.51 15.27 -0.41
N GLU A 96 19.25 14.89 0.62
CA GLU A 96 18.87 15.16 2.00
C GLU A 96 18.72 16.68 2.21
N LYS A 97 17.60 17.08 2.82
CA LYS A 97 17.31 18.47 3.24
C LYS A 97 17.09 19.51 2.13
N GLN A 98 16.56 19.14 0.96
CA GLN A 98 15.90 20.17 0.14
C GLN A 98 14.60 20.61 0.80
N SER A 99 14.66 21.71 1.56
CA SER A 99 13.50 22.38 2.09
C SER A 99 12.63 22.87 0.93
N ILE A 100 11.38 22.41 0.84
CA ILE A 100 10.40 22.90 -0.15
C ILE A 100 10.16 24.42 0.05
N LYS A 101 10.48 24.97 1.23
CA LYS A 101 10.35 26.39 1.52
C LYS A 101 11.30 27.29 0.72
N GLU A 102 12.35 26.76 0.10
CA GLU A 102 13.33 27.58 -0.64
C GLU A 102 12.99 27.75 -2.13
N LYS A 103 11.88 27.15 -2.60
CA LYS A 103 11.46 27.17 -4.01
C LYS A 103 10.04 27.72 -4.25
N LEU A 104 9.44 28.36 -3.25
CA LEU A 104 8.22 29.16 -3.36
C LEU A 104 8.57 30.62 -3.06
#